data_AF-A0A7S3MKK0-F1
#
_entry.id   AF-A0A7S3MKK0-F1
#
_cell.length_a   1.000
_cell.length_b   1.000
_cell.length_c   1.000
_cell.angle_alpha   90.00
_cell.angle_beta   90.00
_cell.angle_gamma   90.00
#
_symmetry.space_group_name_H-M   'P 1'
#
loop_
_entity.id
_entity.type
_entity.pdbx_description
1 polymer ?
#
loop_
_entity_poly.entity_id
_entity_poly.type
_entity_poly.pdbx_seq_one_letter_code
_entity_poly.pdbx_strand_id
1 'polypeptide(L)'
;MNIAVAFSGYDSVKERILDPSIGELSFSTYTWGNDENGNPFNGGGVLKSHPCTRDELNLEDNSVDPKFYKAHESSWGNLNYFWKKFDCIDTEGLSINGDFNTASAQQLKVQLKKCTGRPDCKTDEEIIQFMKGKLIMIMLNQVRFDDEKFGSQAVIQ
;
A
#
# COMPACT_ATOMS: atom_id res chain seq x y z
N MET A 1 7.19 -0.14 -8.16
CA MET A 1 6.92 0.66 -6.94
C MET A 1 6.38 -0.31 -5.90
N ASN A 2 6.99 -0.37 -4.71
CA ASN A 2 6.54 -1.27 -3.63
C ASN A 2 5.81 -0.44 -2.56
N ILE A 3 4.63 -0.92 -2.14
CA ILE A 3 3.76 -0.23 -1.20
C ILE A 3 3.27 -1.23 -0.17
N ALA A 4 3.41 -0.87 1.10
CA ALA A 4 2.89 -1.62 2.22
C ALA A 4 2.02 -0.70 3.07
N VAL A 5 0.90 -1.23 3.56
CA VAL A 5 -0.09 -0.46 4.30
C VAL A 5 -0.42 -1.18 5.61
N ALA A 6 -0.39 -0.47 6.72
CA ALA A 6 -0.83 -1.00 8.00
C ALA A 6 -2.01 -0.21 8.56
N PHE A 7 -3.03 -0.91 9.03
CA PHE A 7 -4.09 -0.33 9.85
C PHE A 7 -3.71 -0.47 11.34
N SER A 8 -3.60 0.66 12.04
CA SER A 8 -3.08 0.69 13.41
C SER A 8 -3.85 1.68 14.28
N GLY A 9 -3.54 1.71 15.58
CA GLY A 9 -3.97 2.72 16.52
C GLY A 9 -2.80 3.12 17.44
N TYR A 10 -2.99 4.17 18.23
CA TYR A 10 -2.05 4.55 19.30
C TYR A 10 -2.21 3.62 20.52
N ASP A 11 -2.00 2.32 20.31
CA ASP A 11 -2.13 1.27 21.31
C ASP A 11 -0.89 0.38 21.36
N SER A 12 -0.81 -0.49 22.37
CA SER A 12 0.30 -1.42 22.55
C SER A 12 0.17 -2.71 21.72
N VAL A 13 -0.83 -2.79 20.82
CA VAL A 13 -1.11 -3.99 20.05
C VAL A 13 -0.14 -4.07 18.89
N LYS A 14 0.57 -5.20 18.77
CA LYS A 14 1.52 -5.46 17.68
C LYS A 14 0.93 -6.26 16.52
N GLU A 15 -0.09 -7.07 16.82
CA GLU A 15 -0.77 -7.89 15.82
C GLU A 15 -1.76 -7.06 15.00
N ARG A 16 -2.27 -7.66 13.92
CA ARG A 16 -3.36 -7.06 13.13
C ARG A 16 -4.56 -6.80 14.02
N ILE A 17 -5.06 -5.56 13.96
CA ILE A 17 -6.19 -5.13 14.79
C ILE A 17 -7.52 -5.13 14.03
N LEU A 18 -7.48 -5.30 12.70
CA LEU A 18 -8.69 -5.22 11.88
C LEU A 18 -9.42 -6.57 11.89
N ASP A 19 -10.49 -6.63 12.67
CA ASP A 19 -11.37 -7.78 12.76
C ASP A 19 -12.27 -7.87 11.51
N PRO A 20 -12.45 -9.04 10.89
CA PRO A 20 -13.33 -9.21 9.72
C PRO A 20 -14.78 -8.77 9.94
N SER A 21 -15.28 -8.79 11.18
CA SER A 21 -16.60 -8.27 11.54
C SER A 21 -16.72 -6.75 11.40
N ILE A 22 -15.60 -6.02 11.45
CA ILE A 22 -15.53 -4.59 11.15
C ILE A 22 -15.45 -4.36 9.65
N GLY A 23 -14.56 -5.11 8.98
CA GLY A 23 -14.31 -4.97 7.55
C GLY A 23 -12.93 -5.42 7.12
N GLU A 24 -12.52 -4.96 5.95
CA GLU A 24 -11.23 -5.30 5.34
C GLU A 24 -10.60 -4.07 4.68
N LEU A 25 -9.26 -4.03 4.62
CA LEU A 25 -8.57 -3.11 3.74
C LEU A 25 -8.68 -3.61 2.30
N SER A 26 -9.09 -2.72 1.41
CA SER A 26 -9.12 -2.95 -0.03
C SER A 26 -8.19 -1.99 -0.72
N PHE A 27 -7.42 -2.53 -1.65
CA PHE A 27 -6.48 -1.79 -2.48
C PHE A 27 -7.02 -1.79 -3.91
N SER A 28 -7.04 -0.63 -4.54
CA SER A 28 -7.44 -0.53 -5.94
C SER A 28 -6.72 0.61 -6.64
N THR A 29 -6.55 0.50 -7.95
CA THR A 29 -6.10 1.60 -8.79
C THR A 29 -7.29 2.32 -9.41
N TYR A 30 -7.12 3.62 -9.62
CA TYR A 30 -7.95 4.40 -10.53
C TYR A 30 -7.03 5.07 -11.54
N THR A 31 -7.25 4.82 -12.82
CA THR A 31 -6.42 5.32 -13.92
C THR A 31 -7.30 6.13 -14.87
N TRP A 32 -6.80 7.30 -15.27
CA TRP A 32 -7.38 8.09 -16.35
C TRP A 32 -6.31 8.42 -17.38
N GLY A 33 -6.72 8.70 -18.61
CA GLY A 33 -5.81 9.14 -19.66
C GLY A 33 -6.33 8.83 -21.05
N ASN A 34 -5.42 8.53 -21.97
CA ASN A 34 -5.74 8.00 -23.28
C ASN A 34 -5.22 6.56 -23.43
N ASP A 35 -5.92 5.72 -24.18
CA ASP A 35 -5.45 4.38 -24.56
C ASP A 35 -4.37 4.43 -25.65
N GLU A 36 -3.88 3.27 -26.10
CA GLU A 36 -2.87 3.14 -27.17
C GLU A 36 -3.31 3.78 -28.51
N ASN A 37 -4.62 4.00 -28.71
CA ASN A 37 -5.19 4.62 -29.90
C ASN A 37 -5.48 6.12 -29.70
N GLY A 38 -5.14 6.69 -28.54
CA GLY A 38 -5.41 8.09 -28.21
C GLY A 38 -6.85 8.37 -27.75
N ASN A 39 -7.68 7.35 -27.52
CA ASN A 39 -9.05 7.53 -27.02
C ASN A 39 -9.05 7.72 -25.50
N PRO A 40 -9.89 8.61 -24.94
CA PRO A 40 -10.03 8.75 -23.50
C PRO A 40 -10.37 7.42 -22.81
N PHE A 41 -9.61 7.09 -21.79
CA PHE A 41 -9.76 5.90 -20.98
C PHE A 41 -9.89 6.29 -19.51
N ASN A 42 -10.86 5.66 -18.83
CA ASN A 42 -10.98 5.68 -17.38
C ASN A 42 -11.21 4.24 -16.92
N GLY A 43 -10.38 3.77 -16.00
CA GLY A 43 -10.46 2.40 -15.52
C GLY A 43 -9.80 2.22 -14.17
N GLY A 44 -9.71 0.97 -13.74
CA GLY A 44 -9.15 0.63 -12.46
C GLY A 44 -9.26 -0.86 -12.19
N GLY A 45 -8.52 -1.32 -11.20
CA GLY A 45 -8.54 -2.73 -10.79
C GLY A 45 -8.39 -2.84 -9.29
N VAL A 46 -8.91 -3.93 -8.73
CA VAL A 46 -8.57 -4.33 -7.36
C VAL A 46 -7.16 -4.91 -7.39
N LEU A 47 -6.32 -4.46 -6.48
CA LEU A 47 -4.97 -4.99 -6.30
C LEU A 47 -5.01 -6.08 -5.26
N LYS A 48 -4.23 -7.14 -5.49
CA LYS A 48 -4.00 -8.18 -4.50
C LYS A 48 -3.01 -7.68 -3.44
N SER A 49 -3.10 -8.28 -2.27
CA SER A 49 -2.20 -8.00 -1.16
C SER A 49 -2.05 -9.22 -0.27
N HIS A 50 -0.94 -9.27 0.47
CA HIS A 50 -0.65 -10.32 1.44
C HIS A 50 0.02 -9.72 2.69
N PRO A 51 0.03 -10.46 3.81
CA PRO A 51 0.84 -10.07 4.95
C PRO A 51 2.31 -9.95 4.61
N CYS A 52 2.89 -8.78 4.86
CA CYS A 52 4.30 -8.56 4.64
C CYS A 52 5.14 -9.48 5.55
N THR A 53 6.19 -10.05 4.97
CA THR A 53 7.27 -10.67 5.74
C THR A 53 8.29 -9.63 6.20
N ARG A 54 9.11 -10.00 7.19
CA ARG A 54 10.23 -9.14 7.64
C ARG A 54 11.29 -8.95 6.55
N ASP A 55 11.49 -9.97 5.71
CA ASP A 55 12.39 -9.94 4.56
C ASP A 55 11.93 -8.91 3.53
N GLU A 56 10.65 -8.96 3.14
CA GLU A 56 10.10 -7.99 2.18
C GLU A 56 10.27 -6.55 2.67
N LEU A 57 9.98 -6.28 3.94
CA LEU A 57 10.13 -4.97 4.57
C LEU A 57 11.59 -4.55 4.86
N ASN A 58 12.56 -5.40 4.55
CA ASN A 58 13.99 -5.18 4.77
C ASN A 58 14.31 -4.85 6.24
N LEU A 59 13.78 -5.68 7.13
CA LEU A 59 13.98 -5.60 8.58
C LEU A 59 14.92 -6.68 9.13
N GLU A 60 15.48 -7.51 8.24
CA GLU A 60 16.49 -8.53 8.56
C GLU A 60 17.86 -8.08 8.03
N ASP A 61 18.93 -8.36 8.79
CA ASP A 61 20.29 -7.97 8.37
C ASP A 61 20.77 -8.73 7.13
N ASN A 62 20.24 -9.93 6.90
CA ASN A 62 20.59 -10.82 5.78
C ASN A 62 19.40 -11.03 4.85
N SER A 63 18.67 -9.96 4.55
CA SER A 63 17.51 -10.04 3.67
C SER A 63 17.93 -10.54 2.27
N VAL A 64 17.25 -11.58 1.78
CA VAL A 64 17.64 -12.29 0.54
C VAL A 64 17.02 -11.63 -0.69
N ASP A 65 15.77 -11.19 -0.59
CA ASP A 65 15.04 -10.52 -1.67
C ASP A 65 14.13 -9.40 -1.12
N PRO A 66 14.73 -8.35 -0.52
CA PRO A 66 13.95 -7.25 0.04
C PRO A 66 13.19 -6.52 -1.07
N LYS A 67 11.87 -6.41 -0.90
CA LYS A 67 11.02 -5.58 -1.77
C LYS A 67 11.17 -4.11 -1.41
N PHE A 68 11.52 -3.80 -0.17
CA PHE A 68 11.71 -2.44 0.30
C PHE A 68 13.20 -2.08 0.48
N TYR A 69 13.58 -0.84 0.15
CA TYR A 69 14.84 -0.27 0.61
C TYR A 69 14.85 -0.17 2.14
N LYS A 70 16.07 -0.22 2.71
CA LYS A 70 16.26 -0.06 4.14
C LYS A 70 15.70 1.29 4.57
N ALA A 71 14.75 1.26 5.50
CA ALA A 71 14.17 2.48 6.04
C ALA A 71 15.21 3.30 6.80
N HIS A 72 15.00 4.61 6.86
CA HIS A 72 15.81 5.49 7.70
C HIS A 72 15.79 5.04 9.17
N GLU A 73 16.90 5.21 9.89
CA GLU A 73 17.08 4.72 11.26
C GLU A 73 16.01 5.24 12.23
N SER A 74 15.56 6.48 12.05
CA SER A 74 14.47 7.05 12.87
C SER A 74 13.13 6.32 12.72
N SER A 75 12.91 5.62 11.60
CA SER A 75 11.68 4.87 11.32
C SER A 75 11.79 3.40 11.73
N TRP A 76 12.99 2.90 12.01
CA TRP A 76 13.24 1.49 12.30
C TRP A 76 12.47 1.01 13.53
N GLY A 77 12.39 1.82 14.59
CA GLY A 77 11.64 1.46 15.80
C GLY A 77 10.15 1.23 15.49
N ASN A 78 9.53 2.14 14.74
CA ASN A 78 8.12 2.02 14.36
C ASN A 78 7.89 0.85 13.40
N LEU A 79 8.74 0.66 12.40
CA LEU A 79 8.60 -0.45 11.45
C LEU A 79 8.77 -1.80 12.15
N ASN A 80 9.79 -1.97 12.99
CA ASN A 80 9.94 -3.19 13.78
C ASN A 80 8.83 -3.39 14.81
N TYR A 81 8.17 -2.33 15.25
CA TYR A 81 7.02 -2.45 16.15
C TYR A 81 5.74 -2.88 15.41
N PHE A 82 5.49 -2.30 14.22
CA PHE A 82 4.24 -2.48 13.47
C PHE A 82 4.31 -3.48 12.31
N TRP A 83 5.46 -4.13 12.05
CA TRP A 83 5.66 -4.94 10.83
C TRP A 83 4.55 -5.97 10.58
N LYS A 84 4.03 -6.62 11.62
CA LYS A 84 2.95 -7.64 11.51
C LYS A 84 1.62 -7.06 11.04
N LYS A 85 1.43 -5.75 11.17
CA LYS A 85 0.20 -5.05 10.74
C LYS A 85 0.22 -4.68 9.26
N PHE A 86 1.37 -4.77 8.59
CA PHE A 86 1.48 -4.38 7.19
C PHE A 86 0.93 -5.47 6.25
N ASP A 87 0.13 -5.02 5.30
CA ASP A 87 -0.21 -5.72 4.07
C ASP A 87 0.62 -5.14 2.93
N CYS A 88 1.36 -6.01 2.23
CA CYS A 88 2.16 -5.69 1.07
C CYS A 88 1.26 -5.80 -0.15
N ILE A 89 1.24 -4.77 -1.00
CA ILE A 89 0.45 -4.75 -2.23
C ILE A 89 1.25 -5.41 -3.33
N ASP A 90 0.66 -6.38 -4.02
CA ASP A 90 1.26 -7.00 -5.19
C ASP A 90 1.48 -5.94 -6.28
N THR A 91 2.66 -5.96 -6.89
CA THR A 91 3.02 -4.97 -7.92
C THR A 91 2.36 -5.22 -9.26
N GLU A 92 1.74 -6.39 -9.44
CA GLU A 92 0.98 -6.71 -10.65
C GLU A 92 -0.21 -5.74 -10.80
N GLY A 93 -0.18 -4.93 -11.86
CA GLY A 93 -1.20 -3.90 -12.12
C GLY A 93 -0.89 -2.51 -11.55
N LEU A 94 0.23 -2.34 -10.84
CA LEU A 94 0.75 -1.01 -10.49
C LEU A 94 1.65 -0.47 -11.60
N SER A 95 1.33 0.72 -12.10
CA SER A 95 2.12 1.43 -13.12
C SER A 95 2.31 2.88 -12.70
N ILE A 96 3.51 3.42 -12.96
CA ILE A 96 3.76 4.85 -12.77
C ILE A 96 3.35 5.55 -14.06
N ASN A 97 2.18 6.18 -14.05
CA ASN A 97 1.71 7.01 -15.15
C ASN A 97 1.63 8.44 -14.63
N GLY A 98 2.53 9.30 -15.14
CA GLY A 98 2.53 10.75 -14.92
C GLY A 98 2.39 11.20 -13.47
N ASP A 99 2.04 12.48 -13.29
CA ASP A 99 1.55 13.05 -12.03
C ASP A 99 0.07 13.44 -12.17
N PHE A 100 -0.56 13.91 -11.09
CA PHE A 100 -1.98 14.27 -11.11
C PHE A 100 -2.34 15.36 -12.15
N ASN A 101 -1.39 16.19 -12.57
CA ASN A 101 -1.58 17.26 -13.54
C ASN A 101 -1.28 16.82 -14.99
N THR A 102 -0.90 15.57 -15.20
CA THR A 102 -0.64 15.04 -16.54
C THR A 102 -1.92 14.60 -17.25
N ALA A 103 -1.82 14.47 -18.57
CA ALA A 103 -2.91 13.97 -19.41
C ALA A 103 -3.35 12.55 -19.04
N SER A 104 -2.50 11.76 -18.35
CA SER A 104 -2.80 10.41 -17.91
C SER A 104 -2.14 10.13 -16.56
N ALA A 105 -2.91 9.71 -15.56
CA ALA A 105 -2.34 9.30 -14.28
C ALA A 105 -3.00 8.07 -13.66
N GLN A 106 -2.31 7.47 -12.70
CA GLN A 106 -2.81 6.39 -11.87
C GLN A 106 -2.74 6.76 -10.39
N GLN A 107 -3.87 6.60 -9.70
CA GLN A 107 -3.98 6.76 -8.25
C GLN A 107 -4.11 5.39 -7.58
N LEU A 108 -3.32 5.19 -6.51
CA LEU A 108 -3.59 4.13 -5.56
C LEU A 108 -4.66 4.59 -4.57
N LYS A 109 -5.70 3.78 -4.40
CA LYS A 109 -6.77 3.98 -3.43
C LYS A 109 -6.69 2.89 -2.37
N VAL A 110 -6.49 3.31 -1.13
CA VAL A 110 -6.56 2.45 0.07
C VAL A 110 -7.88 2.76 0.76
N GLN A 111 -8.73 1.75 0.95
CA GLN A 111 -10.03 1.94 1.59
C GLN A 111 -10.28 0.87 2.64
N LEU A 112 -10.88 1.26 3.76
CA LEU A 112 -11.54 0.30 4.62
C LEU A 112 -12.95 0.03 4.08
N LYS A 113 -13.21 -1.20 3.62
CA LYS A 113 -14.55 -1.66 3.25
C LYS A 113 -15.22 -2.24 4.48
N LYS A 114 -16.33 -1.63 4.91
CA LYS A 114 -17.15 -2.13 6.03
C LYS A 114 -17.64 -3.55 5.71
N CYS A 115 -17.66 -4.40 6.73
CA CYS A 115 -18.37 -5.67 6.66
C CYS A 115 -19.85 -5.42 6.37
N THR A 116 -20.41 -6.11 5.37
CA THR A 116 -21.86 -6.05 5.09
C THR A 116 -22.39 -7.44 4.74
N GLY A 117 -23.67 -7.69 5.02
CA GLY A 117 -24.38 -8.91 4.58
C GLY A 117 -24.05 -10.21 5.33
N ARG A 118 -23.15 -10.20 6.32
CA ARG A 118 -22.87 -11.38 7.17
C ARG A 118 -23.50 -11.22 8.56
N PRO A 119 -23.94 -12.31 9.22
CA PRO A 119 -24.53 -12.24 10.56
C PRO A 119 -23.59 -11.74 11.66
N ASP A 120 -22.27 -11.86 11.44
CA ASP A 120 -21.23 -11.44 12.37
C ASP A 120 -20.77 -9.99 12.15
N CYS A 121 -21.27 -9.29 11.12
CA CYS A 121 -20.87 -7.90 10.89
C CYS A 121 -21.31 -6.99 12.04
N LYS A 122 -20.40 -6.11 12.46
CA LYS A 122 -20.64 -5.07 13.47
C LYS A 122 -21.58 -3.99 12.97
N THR A 123 -22.28 -3.33 13.88
CA THR A 123 -23.14 -2.19 13.51
C THR A 123 -22.30 -1.00 13.06
N ASP A 124 -22.92 -0.05 12.35
CA ASP A 124 -22.25 1.17 11.92
C ASP A 124 -21.72 1.99 13.12
N GLU A 125 -22.45 2.01 14.24
CA GLU A 125 -22.01 2.66 15.47
C GLU A 125 -20.79 1.96 16.07
N GLU A 126 -20.79 0.63 16.15
CA GLU A 126 -19.63 -0.14 16.63
C GLU A 126 -18.40 0.10 15.75
N ILE A 127 -18.58 0.10 14.42
CA ILE A 127 -17.51 0.38 13.45
C ILE A 127 -16.98 1.81 13.63
N ILE A 128 -17.85 2.82 13.72
CA ILE A 128 -17.44 4.22 13.91
C ILE A 128 -16.66 4.38 15.22
N GLN A 129 -17.11 3.76 16.31
CA GLN A 129 -16.40 3.80 17.58
C GLN A 129 -15.04 3.10 17.49
N PHE A 130 -14.98 1.94 16.83
CA PHE A 130 -13.73 1.22 16.59
C PHE A 130 -12.72 2.05 15.79
N MET A 131 -13.18 2.84 14.82
CA MET A 131 -12.33 3.69 13.97
C MET A 131 -11.73 4.90 14.70
N LYS A 132 -12.27 5.29 15.86
CA LYS A 132 -11.73 6.42 16.62
C LYS A 132 -10.31 6.13 17.11
N GLY A 133 -9.39 7.04 16.82
CA GLY A 133 -7.98 6.91 17.20
C GLY A 133 -7.21 5.85 16.39
N LYS A 134 -7.79 5.35 15.28
CA LYS A 134 -7.10 4.51 14.32
C LYS A 134 -6.50 5.34 13.19
N LEU A 135 -5.47 4.81 12.56
CA LEU A 135 -4.71 5.45 11.50
C LEU A 135 -4.24 4.42 10.48
N ILE A 136 -4.01 4.88 9.26
CA ILE A 136 -3.39 4.10 8.19
C ILE A 136 -1.94 4.56 8.06
N MET A 137 -1.01 3.65 8.27
CA MET A 137 0.42 3.87 7.99
C MET A 137 0.71 3.36 6.58
N ILE A 138 1.44 4.15 5.81
CA ILE A 138 1.86 3.78 4.46
C ILE A 138 3.38 3.79 4.44
N MET A 139 3.97 2.66 4.04
CA MET A 139 5.37 2.56 3.66
C MET A 139 5.42 2.48 2.14
N LEU A 140 6.15 3.40 1.53
CA LEU A 140 6.31 3.46 0.08
C LEU A 140 7.77 3.70 -0.25
N ASN A 141 8.28 2.97 -1.23
CA ASN A 141 9.58 3.27 -1.80
C ASN A 141 9.38 3.92 -3.16
N GLN A 142 9.78 5.18 -3.23
CA GLN A 142 9.99 5.83 -4.51
C GLN A 142 11.25 5.22 -5.13
N VAL A 143 11.08 4.54 -6.25
CA VAL A 143 12.20 4.24 -7.13
C VAL A 143 12.56 5.57 -7.77
N ARG A 144 13.64 6.20 -7.30
CA ARG A 144 14.26 7.30 -8.03
C ARG A 144 15.11 6.68 -9.14
N PHE A 145 15.10 7.30 -10.31
CA PHE A 145 16.02 6.93 -11.37
C PHE A 145 17.46 7.00 -10.82
N ASP A 146 18.19 5.90 -11.04
CA ASP A 146 19.56 5.71 -10.63
C ASP A 146 20.31 5.23 -11.88
N ASP A 147 20.99 6.16 -12.54
CA ASP A 147 21.70 5.92 -13.80
C ASP A 147 22.90 4.99 -13.61
N GLU A 148 23.44 4.86 -12.39
CA GLU A 148 24.48 3.88 -12.07
C GLU A 148 23.93 2.46 -12.11
N LYS A 149 22.66 2.28 -11.74
CA LYS A 149 22.02 0.95 -11.61
C LYS A 149 21.30 0.50 -12.88
N PHE A 150 20.75 1.43 -13.66
CA PHE A 150 19.96 1.11 -14.86
C PHE A 150 20.65 1.51 -16.18
N GLY A 151 21.83 2.10 -16.10
CA GLY A 151 22.61 2.57 -17.24
C GLY A 151 22.04 3.84 -17.87
N SER A 152 22.85 4.52 -18.68
CA SER A 152 22.47 5.78 -19.35
C SER A 152 21.27 5.64 -20.29
N GLN A 153 20.93 4.42 -20.70
CA GLN A 153 19.78 4.12 -21.56
C GLN A 153 18.43 4.30 -20.82
N ALA A 154 18.46 4.35 -19.49
CA ALA A 154 17.29 4.64 -18.67
C ALA A 154 16.93 6.13 -18.65
N VAL A 155 17.82 7.01 -19.12
CA VAL A 155 17.57 8.45 -19.27
C VAL A 155 17.03 8.68 -20.68
N ILE A 156 15.71 8.77 -20.82
CA ILE A 156 15.06 9.19 -22.07
C ILE A 156 15.27 10.71 -22.20
N GLN A 157 16.05 11.14 -23.20
CA GLN A 157 16.18 12.55 -23.58
C GLN A 157 14.97 13.04 -24.36
#